data_AF-A0A507W4I5-F1
#
_entry.id   AF-A0A507W4I5-F1
#
_cell.length_a   1.000
_cell.length_b   1.000
_cell.length_c   1.000
_cell.angle_alpha   90.00
_cell.angle_beta   90.00
_cell.angle_gamma   90.00
#
_symmetry.space_group_name_H-M   'P 1'
#
loop_
_entity.id
_entity.type
_entity.pdbx_description
1 polymer ?
#
loop_
_entity_poly.entity_id
_entity_poly.type
_entity_poly.pdbx_seq_one_letter_code
_entity_poly.pdbx_strand_id
1 'polypeptide(L)' 'SLKREWLTGNVYPSREDAVADVRAYIAYYNARRLHTTLGDKTPIEFEQCA' A
#
# COMPACT_ATOMS: atom_id res chain seq x y z
N SER A 1 11.45 -2.52 -1.44
CA SER A 1 10.32 -1.58 -1.55
C SER A 1 9.18 -2.19 -0.78
N LEU A 2 8.35 -1.39 -0.10
CA LEU A 2 7.40 -1.93 0.86
C LEU A 2 6.44 -2.97 0.25
N LYS A 3 6.01 -2.78 -1.00
CA LYS A 3 5.21 -3.77 -1.72
C LYS A 3 5.85 -5.16 -1.72
N ARG A 4 7.15 -5.22 -2.01
CA ARG A 4 7.89 -6.48 -2.10
C ARG A 4 8.02 -7.12 -0.72
N GLU A 5 8.38 -6.34 0.29
CA GLU A 5 8.50 -6.80 1.67
C GLU A 5 7.16 -7.31 2.23
N TRP A 6 6.05 -6.68 1.87
CA TRP A 6 4.72 -7.07 2.34
C TRP A 6 4.21 -8.34 1.65
N LEU A 7 4.30 -8.42 0.32
CA LEU A 7 3.58 -9.43 -0.46
C LEU A 7 4.42 -10.63 -0.90
N THR A 8 5.75 -10.50 -0.90
CA THR A 8 6.64 -11.52 -1.49
C THR A 8 7.06 -12.54 -0.44
N GLY A 9 6.93 -13.82 -0.76
CA GLY A 9 7.29 -14.92 0.14
C GLY A 9 6.11 -15.45 0.97
N ASN A 10 4.96 -14.77 0.92
CA ASN A 10 3.73 -15.27 1.52
C ASN A 10 3.17 -16.43 0.69
N VAL A 11 2.75 -17.49 1.38
CA VAL A 11 1.97 -18.58 0.79
C VAL A 11 0.51 -18.35 1.16
N TYR A 12 -0.32 -18.06 0.17
CA TYR A 12 -1.74 -17.78 0.38
C TYR A 12 -2.56 -19.07 0.22
N PRO A 13 -3.46 -19.40 1.16
CA PRO A 13 -4.33 -20.59 1.06
C PRO A 13 -5.31 -20.53 -0.10
N SER A 14 -5.77 -19.32 -0.44
CA SER A 14 -6.68 -19.07 -1.56
C SER A 14 -6.30 -17.81 -2.34
N ARG A 15 -6.91 -17.65 -3.51
CA ARG A 15 -6.76 -16.42 -4.31
C ARG A 15 -7.38 -15.23 -3.56
N GLU A 16 -8.46 -15.46 -2.84
CA GLU A 16 -9.20 -14.46 -2.08
C GLU A 16 -8.32 -13.86 -0.97
N ASP A 17 -7.53 -14.69 -0.29
CA ASP A 17 -6.56 -14.24 0.73
C ASP A 17 -5.47 -13.36 0.11
N ALA A 18 -4.92 -13.76 -1.04
CA ALA A 18 -3.93 -12.95 -1.76
C ALA A 18 -4.51 -11.60 -2.20
N VAL A 19 -5.77 -11.60 -2.67
CA VAL A 19 -6.47 -10.36 -3.06
C VAL A 19 -6.72 -9.47 -1.85
N ALA A 20 -7.10 -10.04 -0.70
CA ALA A 20 -7.30 -9.29 0.54
C ALA A 20 -6.00 -8.63 1.01
N ASP A 21 -4.87 -9.32 0.94
CA ASP A 21 -3.57 -8.78 1.36
C ASP A 21 -3.08 -7.66 0.42
N VAL A 22 -3.28 -7.83 -0.90
CA VAL A 22 -3.02 -6.76 -1.87
C VAL A 22 -3.89 -5.54 -1.61
N ARG A 23 -5.18 -5.73 -1.27
CA ARG A 23 -6.09 -4.62 -0.92
C ARG A 23 -5.64 -3.92 0.36
N ALA A 24 -5.22 -4.67 1.38
CA ALA A 24 -4.67 -4.12 2.62
C ALA A 24 -3.43 -3.27 2.35
N TYR A 25 -2.50 -3.77 1.52
CA TYR A 25 -1.32 -3.01 1.09
C TYR A 25 -1.71 -1.70 0.39
N ILE A 26 -2.63 -1.73 -0.58
CA ILE A 26 -3.06 -0.53 -1.31
C ILE A 26 -3.70 0.50 -0.37
N ALA A 27 -4.60 0.05 0.51
CA ALA A 27 -5.26 0.91 1.48
C ALA A 27 -4.26 1.57 2.44
N TYR A 28 -3.26 0.81 2.91
CA TYR A 28 -2.17 1.35 3.72
C TYR A 28 -1.34 2.37 2.92
N TYR A 29 -0.89 2.00 1.73
CA TYR A 29 0.01 2.82 0.91
C TYR A 29 -0.64 4.17 0.57
N ASN A 30 -1.90 4.16 0.14
CA ASN A 30 -2.58 5.37 -0.31
C ASN A 30 -3.02 6.29 0.82
N ALA A 31 -3.40 5.74 1.98
CA ALA A 31 -4.03 6.51 3.06
C ALA A 31 -3.17 6.73 4.31
N ARG A 32 -2.01 6.05 4.42
CA ARG A 32 -1.19 6.09 5.64
C ARG A 32 0.30 6.22 5.40
N ARG A 33 0.83 5.74 4.27
CA ARG A 33 2.26 5.81 3.99
C ARG A 33 2.64 7.24 3.62
N LEU A 34 3.51 7.85 4.42
CA LEU A 34 4.11 9.13 4.09
C LEU A 34 5.23 8.95 3.06
N HIS A 35 5.28 9.87 2.11
CA HIS A 35 6.30 9.92 1.08
C HIS A 35 7.04 11.24 1.15
N THR A 36 8.36 11.20 1.39
CA THR A 36 9.22 12.40 1.41
C THR A 36 9.17 13.14 0.07
N THR A 37 9.05 12.42 -1.05
CA THR A 37 8.86 13.00 -2.39
C THR A 37 7.53 13.74 -2.57
N LEU A 38 6.55 13.50 -1.70
CA LEU A 38 5.26 14.18 -1.67
C LEU A 38 5.20 15.27 -0.56
N GLY A 39 6.36 15.61 0.03
CA GLY A 39 6.43 16.57 1.14
C GLY A 39 5.86 16.00 2.44
N ASP A 40 6.18 14.73 2.73
CA ASP A 40 5.71 13.98 3.91
C ASP A 40 4.18 13.90 4.00
N LYS A 41 3.54 13.76 2.84
CA LYS A 41 2.11 13.49 2.68
C LYS A 41 1.87 12.06 2.21
N THR A 42 0.66 11.56 2.47
CA THR A 42 0.15 10.37 1.82
C THR A 42 -0.22 10.65 0.36
N PRO A 43 -0.30 9.62 -0.50
CA PRO A 43 -0.76 9.80 -1.88
C PRO A 43 -2.14 10.47 -1.96
N ILE A 44 -3.10 10.08 -1.13
CA ILE A 44 -4.43 10.69 -1.13
C ILE A 44 -4.37 12.17 -0.74
N GLU A 45 -3.62 12.53 0.31
CA GLU A 45 -3.48 13.94 0.71
C GLU A 45 -2.80 14.77 -0.38
N PHE A 46 -1.84 14.20 -1.09
CA PHE A 46 -1.17 14.88 -2.20
C PHE A 46 -2.14 15.16 -3.35
N GLU A 47 -2.90 14.16 -3.79
CA GLU A 47 -3.87 14.31 -4.89
C GLU A 47 -5.04 15.24 -4.52
N GLN A 48 -5.41 15.34 -3.24
CA GLN A 48 -6.43 16.30 -2.77
C GLN A 48 -5.94 17.75 -2.72
N CYS A 49 -4.62 17.97 -2.71
CA CYS A 49 -4.02 19.30 -2.73
C CYS A 49 -3.70 19.80 -4.14
N ALA A 50 -3.81 18.93 -5.16
CA ALA A 50 -3.56 19.24 -6.58
C ALA A 50 -4.84 19.75 -7.27
#